data_AF-A0A1H2SBL8-F1
#
_entry.id   AF-A0A1H2SBL8-F1
#
_cell.length_a   1.000
_cell.length_b   1.000
_cell.length_c   1.000
_cell.angle_alpha   90.00
_cell.angle_beta   90.00
_cell.angle_gamma   90.00
#
_symmetry.space_group_name_H-M   'P 1'
#
loop_
_entity.id
_entity.type
_entity.pdbx_description
1 polymer ?
#
loop_
_entity_poly.entity_id
_entity_poly.type
_entity_poly.pdbx_seq_one_letter_code
_entity_poly.pdbx_strand_id
1 'polypeptide(L)'
;MATASFTYSLDSTDYPFGDSSTSTLEDVLYNWSADGIPGTHPSNTGGFYTGGVASGFSGDTYAFTTGSGYAFSISGELSYYFPPISGSTVPGATPHTLYGTLESISFGGGLNADGSVDSPFLTISFDDPITSALLEGHAGDVHTLINDLMGASVDQLLSVLETDYGVDIGDTLADLGSASLVGVSAADDYLLAA
;
A
#
# COMPACT_ATOMS: atom_id res chain seq x y z
N MET A 1 2.47 -11.30 19.05
CA MET A 1 2.86 -10.42 17.96
C MET A 1 1.73 -10.43 16.97
N ALA A 2 1.47 -9.29 16.34
CA ALA A 2 0.55 -9.23 15.22
C ALA A 2 1.09 -10.07 14.05
N THR A 3 0.24 -10.49 13.13
CA THR A 3 0.69 -11.21 11.92
C THR A 3 0.32 -10.49 10.64
N ALA A 4 1.20 -10.62 9.65
CA ALA A 4 1.00 -10.12 8.30
C ALA A 4 1.31 -11.24 7.31
N SER A 5 0.65 -11.22 6.17
CA SER A 5 0.87 -12.15 5.05
C SER A 5 1.25 -11.39 3.79
N PHE A 6 2.10 -12.02 2.98
CA PHE A 6 2.69 -11.41 1.80
C PHE A 6 2.28 -12.22 0.56
N THR A 7 1.80 -11.51 -0.45
CA THR A 7 1.55 -12.08 -1.78
C THR A 7 2.37 -11.30 -2.80
N TYR A 8 3.12 -12.00 -3.66
CA TYR A 8 4.02 -11.36 -4.62
C TYR A 8 3.81 -11.86 -6.07
N SER A 9 4.20 -11.07 -7.07
CA SER A 9 4.09 -11.47 -8.48
C SER A 9 5.24 -12.41 -8.90
N LEU A 10 4.97 -13.33 -9.83
CA LEU A 10 6.02 -14.10 -10.51
C LEU A 10 6.49 -13.42 -11.80
N ASP A 11 5.77 -12.39 -12.26
CA ASP A 11 6.16 -11.63 -13.43
C ASP A 11 7.20 -10.59 -13.04
N SER A 12 8.44 -10.81 -13.46
CA SER A 12 9.55 -9.88 -13.22
C SER A 12 9.33 -8.49 -13.83
N THR A 13 8.37 -8.33 -14.73
CA THR A 13 8.05 -7.03 -15.33
C THR A 13 7.18 -6.13 -14.43
N ASP A 14 6.58 -6.69 -13.38
CA ASP A 14 5.82 -5.93 -12.38
C ASP A 14 6.73 -5.23 -11.35
N TYR A 15 7.99 -5.69 -11.24
CA TYR A 15 8.96 -5.21 -10.26
C TYR A 15 9.72 -3.96 -10.73
N PRO A 16 10.27 -3.18 -9.79
CA PRO A 16 11.32 -2.20 -10.10
C PRO A 16 12.48 -2.85 -10.87
N PHE A 17 13.17 -2.08 -11.70
CA PHE A 17 14.22 -2.62 -12.56
C PHE A 17 15.33 -3.32 -11.77
N GLY A 18 15.49 -4.63 -12.05
CA GLY A 18 16.53 -5.45 -11.42
C GLY A 18 16.05 -6.25 -10.21
N ASP A 19 14.81 -6.03 -9.75
CA ASP A 19 14.20 -6.78 -8.67
C ASP A 19 13.35 -7.95 -9.13
N SER A 20 13.06 -8.83 -8.18
CA SER A 20 12.20 -10.00 -8.36
C SER A 20 11.74 -10.55 -7.01
N SER A 21 11.02 -11.66 -7.01
CA SER A 21 10.64 -12.36 -5.79
C SER A 21 11.82 -12.87 -4.94
N THR A 22 13.03 -12.94 -5.51
CA THR A 22 14.26 -13.30 -4.75
C THR A 22 15.01 -12.10 -4.18
N SER A 23 14.55 -10.87 -4.46
CA SER A 23 15.03 -9.67 -3.76
C SER A 23 14.47 -9.63 -2.34
N THR A 24 15.19 -8.96 -1.43
CA THR A 24 14.72 -8.72 -0.06
C THR A 24 13.51 -7.78 -0.08
N LEU A 25 12.66 -7.86 0.94
CA LEU A 25 11.54 -6.91 1.11
C LEU A 25 12.04 -5.47 1.23
N GLU A 26 13.14 -5.26 1.95
CA GLU A 26 13.77 -3.95 2.10
C GLU A 26 14.22 -3.38 0.74
N ASP A 27 15.02 -4.13 -0.03
CA ASP A 27 15.57 -3.65 -1.30
C ASP A 27 14.47 -3.33 -2.32
N VAL A 28 13.48 -4.22 -2.46
CA VAL A 28 12.41 -4.01 -3.45
C VAL A 28 11.54 -2.80 -3.12
N LEU A 29 11.25 -2.55 -1.84
CA LEU A 29 10.45 -1.39 -1.43
C LEU A 29 11.23 -0.08 -1.56
N TYR A 30 12.53 -0.06 -1.27
CA TYR A 30 13.38 1.11 -1.51
C TYR A 30 13.58 1.41 -2.99
N ASN A 31 13.79 0.37 -3.82
CA ASN A 31 13.91 0.55 -5.27
C ASN A 31 12.58 1.02 -5.88
N TRP A 32 11.45 0.49 -5.43
CA TRP A 32 10.12 0.99 -5.81
C TRP A 32 9.93 2.45 -5.40
N SER A 33 10.29 2.82 -4.16
CA SER A 33 10.11 4.19 -3.68
C SER A 33 11.01 5.20 -4.40
N ALA A 34 12.14 4.77 -4.95
CA ALA A 34 13.01 5.59 -5.78
C ALA A 34 12.38 6.02 -7.11
N ASP A 35 11.39 5.28 -7.64
CA ASP A 35 10.59 5.68 -8.81
C ASP A 35 9.47 6.68 -8.45
N GLY A 36 9.22 6.87 -7.15
CA GLY A 36 8.38 7.94 -6.64
C GLY A 36 8.98 9.32 -6.92
N ILE A 37 8.14 10.35 -6.85
CA ILE A 37 8.59 11.74 -7.01
C ILE A 37 8.42 12.47 -5.66
N PRO A 38 9.51 12.59 -4.87
CA PRO A 38 9.46 13.32 -3.60
C PRO A 38 8.93 14.75 -3.78
N GLY A 39 8.09 15.20 -2.83
CA GLY A 39 7.50 16.54 -2.86
C GLY A 39 6.30 16.71 -3.80
N THR A 40 5.77 15.62 -4.38
CA THR A 40 4.47 15.65 -5.07
C THR A 40 3.30 15.83 -4.12
N HIS A 41 3.37 15.33 -2.88
CA HIS A 41 2.49 15.80 -1.82
C HIS A 41 3.00 17.16 -1.28
N PRO A 42 2.15 18.21 -1.16
CA PRO A 42 0.68 18.17 -1.13
C PRO A 42 -0.05 18.52 -2.43
N SER A 43 0.62 18.66 -3.58
CA SER A 43 -0.05 19.01 -4.85
C SER A 43 -0.78 17.82 -5.49
N ASN A 44 -0.30 16.60 -5.25
CA ASN A 44 -0.97 15.34 -5.52
C ASN A 44 -1.53 14.79 -4.20
N THR A 45 -2.84 14.57 -4.17
CA THR A 45 -3.57 14.17 -2.95
C THR A 45 -3.97 12.70 -2.95
N GLY A 46 -3.70 11.96 -4.04
CA GLY A 46 -4.34 10.67 -4.25
C GLY A 46 -5.86 10.79 -4.28
N GLY A 47 -6.56 9.69 -3.99
CA GLY A 47 -8.01 9.65 -3.93
C GLY A 47 -8.55 8.50 -3.08
N PHE A 48 -9.73 8.74 -2.49
CA PHE A 48 -10.52 7.71 -1.81
C PHE A 48 -11.56 7.10 -2.73
N TYR A 49 -11.83 5.81 -2.52
CA TYR A 49 -12.82 5.04 -3.25
C TYR A 49 -13.72 4.26 -2.27
N THR A 50 -14.96 3.99 -2.66
CA THR A 50 -15.88 3.09 -1.97
C THR A 50 -16.54 2.19 -3.01
N GLY A 51 -16.34 0.88 -2.91
CA GLY A 51 -16.79 -0.08 -3.90
C GLY A 51 -16.27 0.23 -5.31
N GLY A 52 -15.02 0.72 -5.41
CA GLY A 52 -14.39 1.08 -6.68
C GLY A 52 -14.85 2.41 -7.30
N VAL A 53 -15.53 3.26 -6.53
CA VAL A 53 -15.99 4.59 -7.01
C VAL A 53 -15.43 5.69 -6.13
N ALA A 54 -14.88 6.74 -6.74
CA ALA A 54 -14.33 7.88 -6.02
C ALA A 54 -15.33 8.47 -5.00
N SER A 55 -14.92 8.60 -3.74
CA SER A 55 -15.81 8.84 -2.59
C SER A 55 -15.49 10.09 -1.78
N GLY A 56 -14.46 10.85 -2.15
CA GLY A 56 -14.11 12.12 -1.51
C GLY A 56 -13.07 11.96 -0.41
N PHE A 57 -13.49 12.03 0.86
CA PHE A 57 -12.59 12.08 2.04
C PHE A 57 -12.62 10.83 2.92
N SER A 58 -13.30 9.78 2.50
CA SER A 58 -13.38 8.51 3.24
C SER A 58 -13.72 7.38 2.29
N GLY A 59 -13.29 6.17 2.57
CA GLY A 59 -13.60 5.03 1.73
C GLY A 59 -12.99 3.72 2.20
N ASP A 60 -13.30 2.65 1.46
CA ASP A 60 -12.73 1.31 1.64
C ASP A 60 -11.35 1.17 0.97
N THR A 61 -10.95 2.16 0.16
CA THR A 61 -9.64 2.23 -0.48
C THR A 61 -9.13 3.66 -0.53
N TYR A 62 -7.84 3.85 -0.23
CA TYR A 62 -7.08 5.04 -0.56
C TYR A 62 -5.98 4.69 -1.56
N ALA A 63 -5.87 5.44 -2.65
CA ALA A 63 -4.90 5.17 -3.70
C ALA A 63 -4.11 6.41 -4.09
N PHE A 64 -2.83 6.21 -4.40
CA PHE A 64 -1.91 7.27 -4.78
C PHE A 64 -0.98 6.79 -5.88
N THR A 65 -0.64 7.69 -6.81
CA THR A 65 0.32 7.41 -7.88
C THR A 65 0.98 8.70 -8.36
N THR A 66 2.26 8.62 -8.75
CA THR A 66 2.97 9.71 -9.45
C THR A 66 3.21 9.39 -10.93
N GLY A 67 2.64 8.30 -11.45
CA GLY A 67 2.82 7.85 -12.82
C GLY A 67 2.89 6.32 -12.94
N SER A 68 3.49 5.83 -14.03
CA SER A 68 3.49 4.40 -14.34
C SER A 68 4.43 3.56 -13.46
N GLY A 69 5.42 4.14 -12.78
CA GLY A 69 6.40 3.40 -11.96
C GLY A 69 6.11 3.39 -10.46
N TYR A 70 5.23 4.28 -9.97
CA TYR A 70 4.97 4.43 -8.54
C TYR A 70 3.48 4.59 -8.28
N ALA A 71 2.87 3.54 -7.75
CA ALA A 71 1.51 3.52 -7.29
C ALA A 71 1.35 2.59 -6.09
N PHE A 72 0.46 2.98 -5.18
CA PHE A 72 0.01 2.10 -4.12
C PHE A 72 -1.49 2.27 -3.87
N SER A 73 -2.12 1.20 -3.42
CA SER A 73 -3.50 1.20 -2.95
C SER A 73 -3.59 0.55 -1.59
N ILE A 74 -4.31 1.20 -0.68
CA ILE A 74 -4.49 0.77 0.70
C ILE A 74 -5.95 0.42 0.87
N SER A 75 -6.24 -0.79 1.32
CA SER A 75 -7.60 -1.24 1.61
C SER A 75 -7.87 -1.21 3.12
N GLY A 76 -9.11 -0.92 3.48
CA GLY A 76 -9.60 -0.83 4.85
C GLY A 76 -10.53 0.37 5.03
N GLU A 77 -11.02 0.61 6.23
CA GLU A 77 -11.94 1.71 6.51
C GLU A 77 -11.16 3.00 6.85
N LEU A 78 -10.89 3.83 5.84
CA LEU A 78 -10.03 5.00 5.95
C LEU A 78 -10.84 6.31 5.87
N SER A 79 -10.38 7.33 6.60
CA SER A 79 -10.98 8.65 6.59
C SER A 79 -9.93 9.75 6.71
N TYR A 80 -10.17 10.87 6.02
CA TYR A 80 -9.36 12.09 6.10
C TYR A 80 -10.13 13.21 6.78
N TYR A 81 -9.63 13.65 7.93
CA TYR A 81 -10.22 14.74 8.69
C TYR A 81 -9.68 16.09 8.22
N PHE A 82 -10.47 16.78 7.42
CA PHE A 82 -10.21 18.12 6.89
C PHE A 82 -11.45 19.02 7.04
N PRO A 83 -11.83 19.40 8.26
CA PRO A 83 -12.97 20.29 8.48
C PRO A 83 -12.68 21.71 7.95
N PRO A 84 -13.71 22.45 7.52
CA PRO A 84 -15.12 22.06 7.48
C PRO A 84 -15.49 21.19 6.26
N ILE A 85 -14.52 20.89 5.40
CA ILE A 85 -14.75 20.29 4.07
C ILE A 85 -15.14 18.81 4.20
N SER A 86 -14.47 18.04 5.06
CA SER A 86 -14.79 16.62 5.30
C SER A 86 -15.86 16.40 6.39
N GLY A 87 -16.36 17.47 7.03
CA GLY A 87 -17.34 17.37 8.12
C GLY A 87 -17.17 18.43 9.22
N SER A 88 -17.86 18.21 10.34
CA SER A 88 -17.82 19.11 11.50
C SER A 88 -16.51 19.02 12.27
N THR A 89 -16.10 20.13 12.90
CA THR A 89 -14.94 20.18 13.78
C THR A 89 -15.17 19.34 15.05
N VAL A 90 -14.23 18.44 15.33
CA VAL A 90 -14.12 17.68 16.57
C VAL A 90 -13.11 18.39 17.50
N PRO A 91 -13.47 18.72 18.75
CA PRO A 91 -12.54 19.32 19.71
C PRO A 91 -11.31 18.43 19.95
N GLY A 92 -10.12 19.02 19.88
CA GLY A 92 -8.85 18.32 20.10
C GLY A 92 -8.31 17.55 18.90
N ALA A 93 -9.08 17.41 17.80
CA ALA A 93 -8.60 16.77 16.58
C ALA A 93 -7.73 17.72 15.74
N THR A 94 -6.63 17.19 15.20
CA THR A 94 -5.72 17.92 14.31
C THR A 94 -6.23 17.84 12.86
N PRO A 95 -6.48 18.97 12.16
CA PRO A 95 -6.82 18.95 10.74
C PRO A 95 -5.76 18.28 9.87
N HIS A 96 -6.16 17.80 8.70
CA HIS A 96 -5.32 17.05 7.76
C HIS A 96 -4.83 15.72 8.34
N THR A 97 -5.69 15.00 9.05
CA THR A 97 -5.34 13.70 9.65
C THR A 97 -6.03 12.56 8.89
N LEU A 98 -5.25 11.67 8.27
CA LEU A 98 -5.66 10.32 7.90
C LEU A 98 -5.77 9.42 9.15
N TYR A 99 -6.88 8.68 9.28
CA TYR A 99 -7.16 7.81 10.40
C TYR A 99 -8.10 6.67 9.98
N GLY A 100 -8.34 5.71 10.87
CA GLY A 100 -9.22 4.58 10.63
C GLY A 100 -8.48 3.25 10.72
N THR A 101 -8.80 2.33 9.82
CA THR A 101 -8.28 0.96 9.78
C THR A 101 -7.63 0.69 8.44
N LEU A 102 -6.40 0.18 8.47
CA LEU A 102 -5.62 -0.25 7.32
C LEU A 102 -5.46 -1.77 7.40
N GLU A 103 -6.01 -2.46 6.41
CA GLU A 103 -6.07 -3.93 6.34
C GLU A 103 -5.07 -4.50 5.34
N SER A 104 -4.79 -3.79 4.25
CA SER A 104 -3.79 -4.22 3.27
C SER A 104 -3.18 -3.05 2.49
N ILE A 105 -1.99 -3.27 1.95
CA ILE A 105 -1.32 -2.35 1.02
C ILE A 105 -0.86 -3.15 -0.21
N SER A 106 -1.19 -2.67 -1.39
CA SER A 106 -0.66 -3.17 -2.67
C SER A 106 0.28 -2.14 -3.29
N PHE A 107 1.40 -2.62 -3.85
CA PHE A 107 2.46 -1.82 -4.46
C PHE A 107 2.64 -2.21 -5.91
N GLY A 108 2.86 -1.22 -6.77
CA GLY A 108 3.18 -1.46 -8.18
C GLY A 108 3.25 -0.19 -9.00
N GLY A 109 2.96 -0.35 -10.29
CA GLY A 109 2.95 0.71 -11.28
C GLY A 109 1.54 1.04 -11.76
N GLY A 110 1.15 2.31 -11.70
CA GLY A 110 -0.16 2.78 -12.17
C GLY A 110 -1.36 2.37 -11.31
N LEU A 111 -2.50 2.99 -11.58
CA LEU A 111 -3.78 2.69 -10.93
C LEU A 111 -4.87 2.43 -11.98
N ASN A 112 -5.72 1.46 -11.67
CA ASN A 112 -7.01 1.27 -12.32
C ASN A 112 -7.99 2.39 -11.94
N ALA A 113 -9.07 2.50 -12.72
CA ALA A 113 -10.12 3.50 -12.50
C ALA A 113 -10.88 3.32 -11.17
N ASP A 114 -10.80 2.13 -10.58
CA ASP A 114 -11.42 1.78 -9.31
C ASP A 114 -10.51 2.03 -8.09
N GLY A 115 -9.30 2.53 -8.31
CA GLY A 115 -8.31 2.81 -7.26
C GLY A 115 -7.40 1.63 -6.90
N SER A 116 -7.58 0.45 -7.51
CA SER A 116 -6.62 -0.64 -7.35
C SER A 116 -5.35 -0.39 -8.15
N VAL A 117 -4.22 -1.02 -7.76
CA VAL A 117 -3.00 -1.05 -8.57
C VAL A 117 -3.21 -1.95 -9.79
N ASP A 118 -2.76 -1.51 -10.98
CA ASP A 118 -2.96 -2.24 -12.25
C ASP A 118 -2.21 -3.58 -12.27
N SER A 119 -0.89 -3.53 -12.00
CA SER A 119 0.00 -4.69 -11.85
C SER A 119 0.75 -4.63 -10.51
N PRO A 120 0.19 -5.20 -9.43
CA PRO A 120 0.87 -5.20 -8.14
C PRO A 120 1.97 -6.27 -8.07
N PHE A 121 3.21 -5.88 -7.79
CA PHE A 121 4.29 -6.85 -7.53
C PHE A 121 4.26 -7.40 -6.10
N LEU A 122 3.66 -6.66 -5.16
CA LEU A 122 3.56 -7.01 -3.75
C LEU A 122 2.23 -6.54 -3.18
N THR A 123 1.59 -7.41 -2.40
CA THR A 123 0.49 -7.08 -1.50
C THR A 123 0.80 -7.59 -0.10
N ILE A 124 0.71 -6.71 0.88
CA ILE A 124 0.84 -7.03 2.30
C ILE A 124 -0.56 -6.96 2.91
N SER A 125 -1.00 -8.04 3.55
CA SER A 125 -2.28 -8.09 4.29
C SER A 125 -2.00 -8.25 5.77
N PHE A 126 -2.62 -7.43 6.61
CA PHE A 126 -2.44 -7.43 8.05
C PHE A 126 -3.59 -8.20 8.70
N ASP A 127 -3.30 -9.37 9.29
CA ASP A 127 -4.31 -10.17 9.99
C ASP A 127 -4.85 -9.44 11.23
N ASP A 128 -3.96 -8.67 11.87
CA ASP A 128 -4.28 -7.65 12.85
C ASP A 128 -4.13 -6.28 12.17
N PRO A 129 -5.22 -5.60 11.78
CA PRO A 129 -5.16 -4.34 11.04
C PRO A 129 -4.42 -3.23 11.80
N ILE A 130 -3.72 -2.37 11.06
CA ILE A 130 -3.14 -1.15 11.62
C ILE A 130 -4.29 -0.16 11.85
N THR A 131 -4.43 0.36 13.07
CA THR A 131 -5.50 1.28 13.42
C THR A 131 -4.99 2.57 14.01
N SER A 132 -5.62 3.69 13.70
CA SER A 132 -5.39 4.96 14.39
C SER A 132 -6.69 5.70 14.61
N ALA A 133 -6.87 6.21 15.82
CA ALA A 133 -7.96 7.10 16.18
C ALA A 133 -7.67 8.53 15.70
N LEU A 134 -8.74 9.26 15.35
CA LEU A 134 -8.64 10.65 14.91
C LEU A 134 -7.86 11.56 15.89
N LEU A 135 -8.00 11.33 17.19
CA LEU A 135 -7.37 12.18 18.22
C LEU A 135 -5.86 11.93 18.37
N GLU A 136 -5.33 10.87 17.79
CA GLU A 136 -3.88 10.67 17.69
C GLU A 136 -3.23 11.65 16.70
N GLY A 137 -4.04 12.24 15.80
CA GLY A 137 -3.59 13.25 14.85
C GLY A 137 -2.50 12.71 13.93
N HIS A 138 -1.49 13.53 13.64
CA HIS A 138 -0.37 13.16 12.77
C HIS A 138 0.59 12.14 13.37
N ALA A 139 0.40 11.74 14.63
CA ALA A 139 1.23 10.75 15.30
C ALA A 139 0.67 9.33 15.21
N GLY A 140 -0.56 9.14 14.71
CA GLY A 140 -1.13 7.80 14.52
C GLY A 140 -0.49 7.08 13.34
N ASP A 141 -0.26 5.78 13.47
CA ASP A 141 0.43 4.94 12.47
C ASP A 141 -0.20 4.99 11.07
N VAL A 142 -1.54 5.02 10.98
CA VAL A 142 -2.24 5.16 9.69
C VAL A 142 -1.89 6.51 9.04
N HIS A 143 -1.74 7.58 9.82
CA HIS A 143 -1.35 8.87 9.26
C HIS A 143 0.10 8.85 8.79
N THR A 144 1.01 8.45 9.66
CA THR A 144 2.45 8.51 9.41
C THR A 144 2.82 7.63 8.23
N LEU A 145 2.32 6.39 8.18
CA LEU A 145 2.59 5.44 7.10
C LEU A 145 2.11 5.98 5.74
N ILE A 146 0.86 6.41 5.64
CA ILE A 146 0.32 6.87 4.36
C ILE A 146 0.99 8.17 3.91
N ASN A 147 1.26 9.09 4.84
CA ASN A 147 1.97 10.33 4.53
C ASN A 147 3.42 10.05 4.09
N ASP A 148 4.10 9.06 4.68
CA ASP A 148 5.45 8.63 4.29
C ASP A 148 5.46 8.07 2.86
N LEU A 149 4.51 7.17 2.55
CA LEU A 149 4.34 6.61 1.21
C LEU A 149 4.00 7.70 0.17
N MET A 150 3.15 8.67 0.49
CA MET A 150 2.91 9.82 -0.38
C MET A 150 4.16 10.69 -0.59
N GLY A 151 5.09 10.66 0.37
CA GLY A 151 6.40 11.30 0.34
C GLY A 151 7.47 10.52 -0.41
N ALA A 152 7.14 9.36 -1.00
CA ALA A 152 8.08 8.42 -1.61
C ALA A 152 9.10 7.82 -0.61
N SER A 153 8.64 7.55 0.62
CA SER A 153 9.40 6.87 1.66
C SER A 153 8.63 5.65 2.19
N VAL A 154 9.39 4.61 2.56
CA VAL A 154 8.86 3.34 3.08
C VAL A 154 9.34 3.06 4.51
N ASP A 155 10.11 3.97 5.12
CA ASP A 155 10.76 3.79 6.41
C ASP A 155 9.75 3.49 7.52
N GLN A 156 8.61 4.20 7.53
CA GLN A 156 7.58 3.98 8.54
C GLN A 156 6.91 2.60 8.39
N LEU A 157 6.71 2.15 7.15
CA LEU A 157 6.14 0.82 6.87
C LEU A 157 7.12 -0.28 7.32
N LEU A 158 8.38 -0.19 6.93
CA LEU A 158 9.41 -1.17 7.31
C LEU A 158 9.56 -1.25 8.83
N SER A 159 9.60 -0.11 9.52
CA SER A 159 9.68 -0.07 10.99
C SER A 159 8.47 -0.75 11.66
N VAL A 160 7.26 -0.57 11.14
CA VAL A 160 6.04 -1.21 11.68
C VAL A 160 6.10 -2.73 11.44
N LEU A 161 6.49 -3.17 10.25
CA LEU A 161 6.63 -4.59 9.93
C LEU A 161 7.63 -5.29 10.84
N GLU A 162 8.80 -4.70 11.09
CA GLU A 162 9.81 -5.27 12.00
C GLU A 162 9.33 -5.25 13.46
N THR A 163 8.83 -4.11 13.93
CA THR A 163 8.58 -3.88 15.37
C THR A 163 7.30 -4.55 15.86
N ASP A 164 6.22 -4.45 15.09
CA ASP A 164 4.88 -4.83 15.54
C ASP A 164 4.45 -6.20 15.00
N TYR A 165 4.91 -6.53 13.78
CA TYR A 165 4.59 -7.77 13.09
C TYR A 165 5.73 -8.80 13.12
N GLY A 166 6.94 -8.41 13.56
CA GLY A 166 8.09 -9.31 13.70
C GLY A 166 8.61 -9.86 12.36
N VAL A 167 8.41 -9.12 11.28
CA VAL A 167 8.89 -9.45 9.93
C VAL A 167 10.38 -9.16 9.84
N ASP A 168 11.17 -10.11 9.35
CA ASP A 168 12.57 -9.86 8.98
C ASP A 168 12.59 -9.24 7.57
N ILE A 169 12.80 -7.93 7.48
CA ILE A 169 12.78 -7.22 6.18
C ILE A 169 13.96 -7.59 5.28
N GLY A 170 14.97 -8.27 5.82
CA GLY A 170 16.08 -8.85 5.08
C GLY A 170 15.74 -10.18 4.39
N ASP A 171 14.59 -10.80 4.71
CA ASP A 171 14.12 -11.99 4.01
C ASP A 171 13.63 -11.64 2.60
N THR A 172 13.75 -12.60 1.69
CA THR A 172 13.24 -12.44 0.32
C THR A 172 11.72 -12.49 0.29
N LEU A 173 11.09 -11.87 -0.72
CA LEU A 173 9.63 -11.98 -0.87
C LEU A 173 9.17 -13.44 -0.99
N ALA A 174 9.98 -14.29 -1.63
CA ALA A 174 9.73 -15.71 -1.76
C ALA A 174 9.78 -16.47 -0.42
N ASP A 175 10.58 -16.01 0.54
CA ASP A 175 10.66 -16.59 1.89
C ASP A 175 9.51 -16.09 2.79
N LEU A 176 9.12 -14.81 2.64
CA LEU A 176 8.08 -14.16 3.43
C LEU A 176 6.65 -14.56 3.03
N GLY A 177 6.44 -14.87 1.75
CA GLY A 177 5.11 -14.88 1.17
C GLY A 177 4.82 -16.06 0.26
N SER A 178 3.65 -15.97 -0.38
CA SER A 178 3.25 -16.90 -1.44
C SER A 178 3.09 -16.16 -2.76
N ALA A 179 3.38 -16.87 -3.86
CA ALA A 179 3.22 -16.31 -5.19
C ALA A 179 1.73 -16.10 -5.53
N SER A 180 1.40 -14.93 -6.07
CA SER A 180 0.15 -14.70 -6.80
C SER A 180 0.24 -15.38 -8.16
N LEU A 181 -0.73 -16.24 -8.47
CA LEU A 181 -0.88 -16.83 -9.80
C LEU A 181 -1.81 -15.99 -10.69
N VAL A 182 -2.24 -14.82 -10.23
CA VAL A 182 -3.12 -13.93 -11.00
C VAL A 182 -2.29 -13.31 -12.12
N GLY A 183 -2.47 -13.76 -13.37
CA GLY A 183 -1.74 -13.22 -14.53
C GLY A 183 -1.14 -14.28 -15.46
N VAL A 184 -0.97 -15.53 -15.01
CA VAL A 184 -0.81 -16.64 -15.97
C VAL A 184 -2.16 -16.86 -16.63
N SER A 185 -2.35 -16.32 -17.84
CA SER A 185 -3.30 -16.93 -18.77
C SER A 185 -2.95 -18.41 -18.76
N ALA A 186 -3.92 -19.30 -18.52
CA ALA A 186 -3.73 -20.73 -18.63
C ALA A 186 -3.14 -21.00 -20.03
N ALA A 187 -1.82 -21.07 -20.12
CA ALA A 187 -1.12 -21.47 -21.31
C ALA A 187 -1.42 -22.96 -21.39
N ASP A 188 -2.42 -23.27 -22.21
CA ASP A 188 -2.71 -24.56 -22.81
C ASP A 188 -2.01 -25.73 -22.13
N ASP A 189 -2.75 -26.37 -21.24
CA ASP A 189 -2.49 -27.71 -20.68
C ASP A 189 -2.58 -28.78 -21.80
N TYR A 190 -1.80 -28.57 -22.86
CA TYR A 190 -1.48 -29.53 -23.88
C TYR A 190 -0.06 -29.99 -23.59
N LEU A 191 0.08 -30.97 -22.67
CA LEU A 191 1.09 -32.03 -22.72
C LEU A 191 1.06 -32.84 -21.41
N LEU A 192 -0.02 -33.59 -21.16
CA LEU A 192 -0.01 -34.75 -20.26
C LEU A 192 -1.10 -35.77 -20.63
N ALA A 193 -1.09 -36.18 -21.91
CA ALA A 193 -1.66 -37.45 -22.34
C ALA A 193 -0.97 -37.90 -23.64
N ALA A 194 0.21 -38.51 -23.51
CA ALA A 194 0.79 -39.41 -24.50
C ALA A 194 1.41 -40.60 -23.77
#